data_AF-A0A937L9Z2-F1
#
_entry.id   AF-A0A937L9Z2-F1
#
_cell.length_a   1.000
_cell.length_b   1.000
_cell.length_c   1.000
_cell.angle_alpha   90.00
_cell.angle_beta   90.00
_cell.angle_gamma   90.00
#
_symmetry.space_group_name_H-M   'P 1'
#
loop_
_entity.id
_entity.type
_entity.pdbx_description
1 polymer ?
#
loop_
_entity_poly.entity_id
_entity_poly.type
_entity_poly.pdbx_seq_one_letter_code
_entity_poly.pdbx_strand_id
1 'polypeptide(L)'
;MFRREPRATSSLESEAIEQIMERLPHGVRRLAAQLRTPLGIEELWAVLTDYENLSTFIPNLSSSQLVHREGHTVRLQQVGSQQLLGLRFSAQVQLELTECRPEGLLSFKMVKGDFRRFEGAWRVN
;
A
#
# COMPACT_ATOMS: atom_id res chain seq x y z
N MET A 1 -16.90 49.53 8.89
CA MET A 1 -16.26 48.69 9.93
C MET A 1 -16.36 47.25 9.45
N PHE A 2 -15.22 46.62 9.14
CA PHE A 2 -15.14 45.38 8.37
C PHE A 2 -15.68 44.18 9.15
N ARG A 3 -16.70 43.50 8.62
CA ARG A 3 -17.14 42.18 9.06
C ARG A 3 -16.10 41.18 8.58
N ARG A 4 -15.28 40.66 9.50
CA ARG A 4 -14.40 39.51 9.20
C ARG A 4 -15.29 38.28 9.10
N GLU A 5 -15.33 37.66 7.91
CA GLU A 5 -15.89 36.33 7.73
C GLU A 5 -15.06 35.32 8.53
N PRO A 6 -15.68 34.26 9.10
CA PRO A 6 -14.92 33.19 9.74
C PRO A 6 -14.12 32.48 8.64
N ARG A 7 -12.80 32.57 8.74
CA ARG A 7 -11.89 31.75 7.94
C ARG A 7 -12.14 30.30 8.34
N ALA A 8 -12.72 29.50 7.44
CA ALA A 8 -12.82 28.06 7.62
C ALA A 8 -11.40 27.48 7.63
N THR A 9 -10.84 27.33 8.83
CA THR A 9 -9.74 26.41 9.07
C THR A 9 -10.31 25.00 8.94
N SER A 10 -10.30 24.45 7.72
CA SER A 10 -10.41 23.00 7.54
C SER A 10 -9.11 22.39 8.06
N SER A 11 -9.09 22.12 9.36
CA SER A 11 -8.24 21.06 9.89
C SER A 11 -8.73 19.78 9.23
N LEU A 12 -7.91 19.19 8.37
CA LEU A 12 -8.06 17.77 8.02
C LEU A 12 -7.84 17.00 9.32
N GLU A 13 -8.90 16.85 10.12
CA GLU A 13 -8.96 15.83 11.15
C GLU A 13 -8.83 14.51 10.38
N SER A 14 -7.63 13.92 10.44
CA SER A 14 -7.39 12.58 9.94
C SER A 14 -8.35 11.65 10.66
N GLU A 15 -9.43 11.22 10.00
CA GLU A 15 -10.20 10.08 10.49
C GLU A 15 -9.23 8.92 10.72
N ALA A 16 -9.39 8.23 11.85
CA ALA A 16 -8.55 7.08 12.15
C ALA A 16 -8.73 6.00 11.07
N ILE A 17 -7.62 5.45 10.56
CA ILE A 17 -7.67 4.32 9.63
C ILE A 17 -8.26 3.13 10.36
N GLU A 18 -9.42 2.66 9.92
CA GLU A 18 -10.05 1.44 10.43
C GLU A 18 -9.19 0.25 10.00
N GLN A 19 -8.75 -0.58 10.95
CA GLN A 19 -7.90 -1.75 10.68
C GLN A 19 -8.41 -2.98 11.43
N ILE A 20 -8.50 -4.10 10.71
CA ILE A 20 -8.92 -5.40 11.23
C ILE A 20 -7.84 -6.42 10.92
N MET A 21 -7.35 -7.11 11.95
CA MET A 21 -6.44 -8.24 11.79
C MET A 21 -7.10 -9.55 12.20
N GLU A 22 -7.24 -10.46 11.25
CA GLU A 22 -7.80 -11.79 11.45
C GLU A 22 -6.68 -12.84 11.51
N ARG A 23 -6.76 -13.75 12.47
CA ARG A 23 -5.89 -14.93 12.55
C ARG A 23 -6.58 -16.09 11.85
N LEU A 24 -5.98 -16.54 10.76
CA LEU A 24 -6.46 -17.69 9.98
C LEU A 24 -5.69 -18.96 10.37
N PRO A 25 -6.21 -20.16 10.02
CA PRO A 25 -5.50 -21.42 10.21
C PRO A 25 -4.10 -21.43 9.60
N HIS A 26 -3.27 -22.38 10.06
CA HIS A 26 -1.90 -22.60 9.56
C HIS A 26 -0.94 -21.41 9.71
N GLY A 27 -1.23 -20.49 10.65
CA GLY A 27 -0.38 -19.34 10.93
C GLY A 27 -0.52 -18.19 9.93
N VAL A 28 -1.61 -18.16 9.16
CA VAL A 28 -1.91 -17.06 8.25
C VAL A 28 -2.52 -15.89 9.03
N ARG A 29 -2.28 -14.67 8.53
CA ARG A 29 -2.91 -13.43 8.99
C ARG A 29 -3.54 -12.73 7.81
N ARG A 30 -4.71 -12.15 8.00
CA ARG A 30 -5.33 -11.23 7.05
C ARG A 30 -5.40 -9.86 7.72
N LEU A 31 -4.93 -8.84 7.02
CA LEU A 31 -5.11 -7.44 7.37
C LEU A 31 -6.14 -6.84 6.40
N ALA A 32 -7.14 -6.17 6.93
CA ALA A 32 -8.04 -5.30 6.17
C ALA A 32 -7.95 -3.90 6.75
N ALA A 33 -7.82 -2.90 5.89
CA ALA A 33 -7.76 -1.50 6.30
C ALA A 33 -8.63 -0.66 5.37
N GLN A 34 -9.25 0.39 5.92
CA GLN A 34 -10.03 1.35 5.15
C GLN A 34 -9.65 2.78 5.53
N LEU A 35 -9.54 3.63 4.51
CA LEU A 35 -9.28 5.06 4.64
C LEU A 35 -10.34 5.81 3.83
N ARG A 36 -10.95 6.83 4.43
CA ARG A 36 -11.78 7.81 3.72
C ARG A 36 -10.94 9.05 3.44
N THR A 37 -10.99 9.52 2.20
CA THR A 37 -10.17 10.65 1.74
C THR A 37 -10.92 11.42 0.66
N PRO A 38 -10.78 12.76 0.59
CA PRO A 38 -11.36 13.55 -0.49
C PRO A 38 -10.56 13.45 -1.81
N LEU A 39 -9.41 12.76 -1.81
CA LEU A 39 -8.56 12.61 -2.99
C LEU A 39 -9.25 11.77 -4.07
N GLY A 40 -9.02 12.13 -5.32
CA GLY A 40 -9.56 11.42 -6.47
C GLY A 40 -8.82 10.10 -6.76
N ILE A 41 -9.46 9.22 -7.53
CA ILE A 41 -8.86 7.97 -7.98
C ILE A 41 -7.54 8.19 -8.73
N GLU A 42 -7.42 9.28 -9.49
CA GLU A 42 -6.19 9.65 -10.22
C GLU A 42 -4.99 9.80 -9.28
N GLU A 43 -5.15 10.54 -8.20
CA GLU A 43 -4.10 10.84 -7.23
C GLU A 43 -3.72 9.59 -6.43
N LEU A 44 -4.72 8.83 -5.98
CA LEU A 44 -4.50 7.58 -5.26
C LEU A 44 -3.83 6.53 -6.14
N TRP A 45 -4.23 6.42 -7.41
CA TRP A 45 -3.63 5.48 -8.34
C TRP A 45 -2.19 5.83 -8.66
N ALA A 46 -1.88 7.12 -8.82
CA ALA A 46 -0.51 7.59 -9.00
C ALA A 46 0.38 7.15 -7.83
N VAL A 47 -0.08 7.30 -6.58
CA VAL A 47 0.67 6.84 -5.40
C VAL A 47 0.79 5.32 -5.34
N LEU A 48 -0.31 4.58 -5.56
CA LEU A 48 -0.33 3.11 -5.46
C LEU A 48 0.54 2.43 -6.53
N THR A 49 0.74 3.09 -7.68
CA THR A 49 1.49 2.56 -8.82
C THR A 49 2.86 3.21 -9.04
N ASP A 50 3.27 4.10 -8.13
CA ASP A 50 4.63 4.68 -8.11
C ASP A 50 5.65 3.67 -7.56
N TYR A 51 5.77 2.55 -8.25
CA TYR A 51 6.43 1.34 -7.78
C TYR A 51 7.90 1.54 -7.44
N GLU A 52 8.60 2.42 -8.14
CA GLU A 52 10.02 2.70 -7.91
C GLU A 52 10.25 3.62 -6.71
N ASN A 53 9.22 4.36 -6.26
CA ASN A 53 9.32 5.26 -5.12
C ASN A 53 8.57 4.78 -3.87
N LEU A 54 7.91 3.62 -3.90
CA LEU A 54 7.19 3.08 -2.74
C LEU A 54 8.04 3.04 -1.46
N SER A 55 9.33 2.72 -1.57
CA SER A 55 10.24 2.66 -0.40
C SER A 55 10.52 4.03 0.24
N THR A 56 10.14 5.13 -0.42
CA THR A 56 10.31 6.48 0.14
C THR A 56 9.26 6.80 1.21
N PHE A 57 8.11 6.12 1.19
CA PHE A 57 7.00 6.40 2.12
C PHE A 57 6.37 5.17 2.78
N ILE A 58 6.57 3.95 2.27
CA ILE A 58 6.10 2.74 2.96
C ILE A 58 7.06 2.40 4.11
N PRO A 59 6.61 2.42 5.38
CA PRO A 59 7.47 2.08 6.50
C PRO A 59 8.00 0.66 6.38
N ASN A 60 9.27 0.46 6.76
CA ASN A 60 9.98 -0.82 6.71
C ASN A 60 10.15 -1.42 5.31
N LEU A 61 9.87 -0.70 4.23
CA LEU A 61 10.21 -1.12 2.87
C LEU A 61 11.57 -0.52 2.48
N SER A 62 12.61 -1.34 2.45
CA SER A 62 13.98 -0.86 2.15
C SER A 62 14.25 -0.69 0.66
N SER A 63 13.57 -1.44 -0.20
CA SER A 63 13.62 -1.24 -1.66
C SER A 63 12.35 -1.72 -2.34
N SER A 64 12.04 -1.08 -3.47
CA SER A 64 10.99 -1.47 -4.41
C SER A 64 11.46 -1.20 -5.82
N GLN A 65 11.49 -2.23 -6.66
CA GLN A 65 12.05 -2.16 -8.01
C GLN A 65 11.07 -2.74 -9.00
N LEU A 66 10.83 -2.01 -10.09
CA LEU A 66 10.07 -2.49 -11.23
C LEU A 66 10.94 -3.47 -12.03
N VAL A 67 10.55 -4.74 -12.06
CA VAL A 67 11.26 -5.79 -12.81
C VAL A 67 10.77 -5.83 -14.25
N HIS A 68 9.45 -5.78 -14.45
CA HIS A 68 8.83 -5.84 -15.76
C HIS A 68 7.40 -5.29 -15.72
N ARG A 69 6.93 -4.74 -16.84
CA ARG A 69 5.54 -4.35 -17.07
C ARG A 69 5.11 -4.83 -18.45
N GLU A 70 3.96 -5.49 -18.51
CA GLU A 70 3.29 -5.91 -19.74
C GLU A 70 1.79 -5.61 -19.61
N GLY A 71 1.34 -4.56 -20.31
CA GLY A 71 -0.02 -4.06 -20.18
C GLY A 71 -0.39 -3.75 -18.73
N HIS A 72 -1.41 -4.46 -18.22
CA HIS A 72 -1.91 -4.34 -16.85
C HIS A 72 -1.17 -5.21 -15.83
N THR A 73 -0.22 -6.03 -16.28
CA THR A 73 0.54 -6.92 -15.41
C THR A 73 1.90 -6.30 -15.08
N VAL A 74 2.21 -6.24 -13.79
CA VAL A 74 3.47 -5.65 -13.29
C VAL A 74 4.20 -6.65 -12.41
N ARG A 75 5.52 -6.75 -12.58
CA ARG A 75 6.41 -7.53 -11.72
C ARG A 75 7.27 -6.60 -10.89
N LEU A 76 7.24 -6.76 -9.57
CA LEU A 76 8.08 -6.00 -8.65
C LEU A 76 9.00 -6.93 -7.87
N GLN A 77 10.17 -6.43 -7.52
CA GLN A 77 11.01 -6.98 -6.47
C GLN A 77 11.05 -5.99 -5.31
N GLN A 78 10.74 -6.48 -4.11
CA GLN A 78 10.68 -5.67 -2.90
C GLN A 78 11.44 -6.33 -1.77
N VAL A 79 12.09 -5.51 -0.95
CA VAL A 79 12.74 -5.94 0.29
C VAL A 79 12.14 -5.15 1.45
N GLY A 80 11.53 -5.86 2.39
CA GLY A 80 11.14 -5.32 3.68
C GLY A 80 12.28 -5.50 4.68
N SER A 81 12.56 -4.49 5.49
CA SER A 81 13.60 -4.53 6.53
C SER A 81 13.13 -3.83 7.80
N GLN A 82 13.27 -4.49 8.95
CA GLN A 82 12.95 -3.92 10.26
C GLN A 82 14.04 -4.25 11.28
N GLN A 83 14.26 -3.34 12.22
CA GLN A 83 15.12 -3.58 13.38
C GLN A 83 14.28 -4.08 14.54
N LEU A 84 14.65 -5.23 15.11
CA LEU A 84 14.01 -5.79 16.29
C LEU A 84 15.10 -6.23 17.26
N LEU A 85 15.10 -5.66 18.47
CA LEU A 85 16.07 -5.97 19.53
C LEU A 85 17.54 -5.83 19.09
N GLY A 86 17.85 -4.83 18.25
CA GLY A 86 19.20 -4.59 17.73
C GLY A 86 19.61 -5.49 16.55
N LEU A 87 18.79 -6.47 16.17
CA LEU A 87 18.99 -7.30 14.99
C LEU A 87 18.20 -6.75 13.80
N ARG A 88 18.81 -6.78 12.61
CA ARG A 88 18.14 -6.44 11.36
C ARG A 88 17.50 -7.69 10.77
N PHE A 89 16.19 -7.69 10.68
CA PHE A 89 15.43 -8.69 9.93
C PHE A 89 15.11 -8.13 8.55
N SER A 90 15.22 -8.96 7.52
CA SER A 90 14.83 -8.59 6.17
C SER A 90 14.14 -9.76 5.49
N ALA A 91 13.17 -9.44 4.63
CA ALA A 91 12.45 -10.39 3.82
C ALA A 91 12.31 -9.84 2.40
N GLN A 92 12.51 -10.69 1.40
CA GLN A 92 12.40 -10.35 0.00
C GLN A 92 11.18 -11.04 -0.62
N VAL A 93 10.49 -10.31 -1.50
CA VAL A 93 9.41 -10.84 -2.33
C VAL A 93 9.54 -10.36 -3.78
N GLN A 94 9.14 -11.22 -4.69
CA GLN A 94 8.81 -10.86 -6.06
C GLN A 94 7.30 -10.98 -6.23
N LEU A 95 6.66 -9.88 -6.59
CA LEU A 95 5.21 -9.78 -6.74
C LEU A 95 4.83 -9.78 -8.22
N GLU A 96 3.66 -10.35 -8.53
CA GLU A 96 2.88 -10.01 -9.72
C GLU A 96 1.70 -9.15 -9.27
N LEU A 97 1.48 -8.03 -9.95
CA LEU A 97 0.34 -7.16 -9.76
C LEU A 97 -0.50 -7.11 -11.02
N THR A 98 -1.80 -6.95 -10.86
CA THR A 98 -2.76 -6.70 -11.96
C THR A 98 -3.50 -5.39 -11.69
N GLU A 99 -3.34 -4.44 -12.60
CA GLU A 99 -3.90 -3.09 -12.58
C GLU A 99 -5.23 -3.02 -13.34
N CYS A 100 -6.35 -3.03 -12.61
CA CYS A 100 -7.70 -2.85 -13.14
C CYS A 100 -8.23 -1.45 -12.73
N ARG A 101 -7.64 -0.41 -13.35
CA ARG A 101 -7.91 0.98 -13.00
C ARG A 101 -9.37 1.42 -13.20
N PRO A 102 -10.07 1.06 -14.31
CA PRO A 102 -11.49 1.38 -14.47
C PRO A 102 -12.37 0.81 -13.35
N GLU A 103 -11.98 -0.33 -12.78
CA GLU A 103 -12.66 -0.99 -11.67
C GLU A 103 -12.13 -0.54 -10.29
N GLY A 104 -11.14 0.35 -10.25
CA GLY A 104 -10.48 0.78 -9.02
C GLY A 104 -9.76 -0.34 -8.26
N LEU A 105 -9.33 -1.40 -8.95
CA LEU A 105 -8.81 -2.63 -8.34
C LEU A 105 -7.33 -2.85 -8.70
N LEU A 106 -6.45 -2.87 -7.71
CA LEU A 106 -5.06 -3.29 -7.86
C LEU A 106 -4.84 -4.55 -7.02
N SER A 107 -4.69 -5.70 -7.66
CA SER A 107 -4.42 -6.97 -6.96
C SER A 107 -2.95 -7.34 -7.04
N PHE A 108 -2.45 -8.06 -6.04
CA PHE A 108 -1.08 -8.57 -6.05
C PHE A 108 -0.99 -9.96 -5.43
N LYS A 109 -0.01 -10.73 -5.90
CA LYS A 109 0.38 -12.02 -5.33
C LYS A 109 1.88 -12.21 -5.42
N MET A 110 2.48 -12.80 -4.39
CA MET A 110 3.88 -13.19 -4.40
C MET A 110 4.07 -14.42 -5.27
N VAL A 111 5.05 -14.37 -6.17
CA VAL A 111 5.45 -15.51 -7.00
C VAL A 111 6.73 -16.19 -6.52
N LYS A 112 7.53 -15.47 -5.74
CA LYS A 112 8.80 -15.93 -5.17
C LYS A 112 9.13 -15.06 -3.97
N GLY A 113 9.67 -15.63 -2.90
CA GLY A 113 10.08 -14.86 -1.73
C GLY A 113 10.10 -15.68 -0.44
N ASP A 114 10.35 -14.98 0.66
CA ASP A 114 10.58 -15.60 1.97
C ASP A 114 9.30 -16.01 2.73
N PHE A 115 8.13 -15.60 2.23
CA PHE A 115 6.84 -15.98 2.82
C PHE A 115 6.29 -17.26 2.19
N ARG A 116 5.40 -17.96 2.92
CA ARG A 116 4.63 -19.08 2.35
C ARG A 116 3.48 -18.62 1.46
N ARG A 117 2.90 -17.46 1.77
CA ARG A 117 1.81 -16.81 1.02
C ARG A 117 1.84 -15.33 1.34
N PHE A 118 1.76 -14.49 0.32
CA PHE A 118 1.64 -13.04 0.46
C PHE A 118 0.89 -12.49 -0.75
N GLU A 119 -0.31 -11.98 -0.51
CA GLU A 119 -1.23 -11.56 -1.56
C GLU A 119 -2.28 -10.61 -0.95
N GLY A 120 -2.94 -9.84 -1.81
CA GLY A 120 -3.97 -8.90 -1.39
C GLY A 120 -4.47 -8.06 -2.55
N ALA A 121 -5.27 -7.05 -2.23
CA ALA A 121 -5.73 -6.08 -3.19
C ALA A 121 -6.00 -4.72 -2.53
N TRP A 122 -5.82 -3.66 -3.32
CA TRP A 122 -6.32 -2.33 -3.05
C TRP A 122 -7.61 -2.12 -3.84
N ARG A 123 -8.61 -1.51 -3.20
CA ARG A 123 -9.84 -1.06 -3.84
C ARG A 123 -10.03 0.42 -3.59
N VAL A 124 -10.16 1.19 -4.66
CA VAL A 124 -10.40 2.63 -4.65
C VAL A 124 -11.78 2.83 -5.27
N ASN A 125 -12.73 3.31 -4.46
CA ASN A 125 -14.14 3.46 -4.83
C ASN A 125 -14.60 4.90 -4.60
#